data_AF-A0A4Y2WES4-F1
#
_entry.id   AF-A0A4Y2WES4-F1
#
_cell.length_a   1.000
_cell.length_b   1.000
_cell.length_c   1.000
_cell.angle_alpha   90.00
_cell.angle_beta   90.00
_cell.angle_gamma   90.00
#
_symmetry.space_group_name_H-M   'P 1'
#
loop_
_entity.id
_entity.type
_entity.pdbx_description
1 polymer ?
#
loop_
_entity_poly.entity_id
_entity_poly.type
_entity_poly.pdbx_seq_one_letter_code
_entity_poly.pdbx_strand_id
1 'polypeptide(L)'
;MYNFHYNVMKKEYGDKAELLFTDTDSLTYEVETEDIYEDMSRHMDIHDTSDYPRDHFLFSESNKKKIGCFKDELHSKPIFEFIGLRPKIYSIKSERGEKKTAKGVARSVVDRNVRHEDYRRCREELNSTREIQHRIQSENHKLKTVKVNKIALCAFDDKRYLLDDNAHTLAHGHYKI
;
A
#
# COMPACT_ATOMS: atom_id res chain seq x y z
N MET A 1 -10.52 11.66 3.99
CA MET A 1 -10.14 10.33 4.52
C MET A 1 -11.23 9.71 5.37
N TYR A 2 -11.44 10.14 6.63
CA TYR A 2 -12.47 9.54 7.49
C TYR A 2 -13.89 9.61 6.91
N ASN A 3 -14.28 10.75 6.34
CA ASN A 3 -15.57 10.89 5.66
C ASN A 3 -15.74 9.85 4.53
N PHE A 4 -14.71 9.63 3.73
CA PHE A 4 -14.73 8.64 2.65
C PHE A 4 -14.83 7.21 3.21
N HIS A 5 -14.04 6.88 4.24
CA HIS A 5 -14.09 5.56 4.86
C HIS A 5 -15.47 5.25 5.46
N TYR A 6 -15.99 6.13 6.32
CA TYR A 6 -17.21 5.83 7.08
C TYR A 6 -18.50 6.11 6.29
N ASN A 7 -18.56 7.21 5.52
CA ASN A 7 -19.80 7.64 4.89
C ASN A 7 -19.94 7.19 3.42
N VAL A 8 -18.85 6.72 2.80
CA VAL A 8 -18.88 6.14 1.44
C VAL A 8 -18.61 4.64 1.53
N MET A 9 -17.37 4.23 1.77
CA MET A 9 -16.97 2.81 1.69
C MET A 9 -17.75 1.91 2.67
N LYS A 10 -17.81 2.27 3.95
CA LYS A 10 -18.54 1.47 4.95
C LYS A 10 -20.06 1.52 4.77
N LYS A 11 -20.60 2.58 4.18
CA LYS A 11 -22.04 2.69 3.92
C LYS A 11 -22.46 1.86 2.72
N GLU A 12 -21.64 1.82 1.68
CA GLU A 12 -21.93 1.14 0.42
C GLU A 12 -21.66 -0.37 0.50
N TYR A 13 -20.50 -0.76 1.06
CA TYR A 13 -20.06 -2.15 1.07
C TYR A 13 -20.19 -2.84 2.43
N GLY A 14 -20.22 -2.08 3.54
CA GLY A 14 -20.33 -2.64 4.89
C GLY A 14 -19.20 -3.62 5.23
N ASP A 15 -19.56 -4.89 5.38
CA ASP A 15 -18.63 -5.99 5.66
C ASP A 15 -17.95 -6.54 4.40
N LYS A 16 -18.44 -6.20 3.20
CA LYS A 16 -17.82 -6.55 1.91
C LYS A 16 -16.59 -5.71 1.57
N ALA A 17 -16.24 -4.74 2.41
CA ALA A 17 -15.04 -3.92 2.24
C ALA A 17 -14.16 -3.96 3.48
N GLU A 18 -12.91 -4.38 3.27
CA GLU A 18 -11.85 -4.39 4.26
C GLU A 18 -10.77 -3.37 3.92
N LEU A 19 -10.37 -2.58 4.92
CA LEU A 19 -9.29 -1.60 4.77
C LEU A 19 -7.94 -2.27 5.05
N LEU A 20 -7.16 -2.51 4.00
CA LEU A 20 -5.88 -3.22 4.07
C LEU A 20 -4.75 -2.35 4.63
N PHE A 21 -4.64 -1.09 4.17
CA PHE A 21 -3.67 -0.14 4.73
C PHE A 21 -4.04 1.33 4.50
N THR A 22 -3.38 2.21 5.26
CA THR A 22 -3.37 3.66 5.05
C THR A 22 -1.93 4.20 5.11
N ASP A 23 -1.58 5.12 4.21
CA ASP A 23 -0.35 5.92 4.33
C ASP A 23 -0.63 7.37 3.96
N THR A 24 -0.60 8.26 4.97
CA THR A 24 -0.77 9.72 4.86
C THR A 24 -2.11 10.16 4.26
N ASP A 25 -2.26 9.99 2.96
CA ASP A 25 -3.38 10.42 2.12
C ASP A 25 -3.91 9.29 1.20
N SER A 26 -3.38 8.06 1.33
CA SER A 26 -3.81 6.88 0.59
C SER A 26 -4.64 5.90 1.44
N LEU A 27 -5.61 5.25 0.80
CA LEU A 27 -6.38 4.13 1.32
C LEU A 27 -6.27 2.97 0.32
N THR A 28 -6.19 1.75 0.81
CA THR A 28 -6.29 0.56 -0.05
C THR A 28 -7.28 -0.40 0.57
N TYR A 29 -8.24 -0.81 -0.25
CA TYR A 29 -9.34 -1.67 0.16
C TYR A 29 -9.30 -2.97 -0.62
N GLU A 30 -9.68 -4.05 0.06
CA GLU A 30 -10.26 -5.22 -0.58
C GLU A 30 -11.77 -5.03 -0.58
N VAL A 31 -12.40 -5.16 -1.74
CA VAL A 31 -13.84 -4.93 -1.91
C VAL A 31 -14.43 -6.08 -2.72
N GLU A 32 -15.45 -6.71 -2.16
CA GLU A 32 -16.26 -7.72 -2.84
C GLU A 32 -17.45 -7.04 -3.53
N THR A 33 -17.38 -6.92 -4.85
CA THR A 33 -18.45 -6.37 -5.71
C THR A 33 -18.38 -7.00 -7.11
N GLU A 34 -19.43 -6.82 -7.92
CA GLU A 34 -19.47 -7.29 -9.31
C GLU A 34 -18.54 -6.46 -10.21
N ASP A 35 -18.63 -5.13 -10.12
CA ASP A 35 -17.74 -4.20 -10.84
C ASP A 35 -17.52 -2.92 -10.03
N ILE A 36 -16.31 -2.76 -9.49
CA ILE A 36 -15.92 -1.59 -8.70
C ILE A 36 -15.96 -0.29 -9.52
N TYR A 37 -15.73 -0.36 -10.83
CA TYR A 37 -15.76 0.81 -11.70
C TYR A 37 -17.20 1.23 -11.98
N GLU A 38 -18.13 0.28 -12.09
CA GLU A 38 -19.56 0.62 -12.15
C GLU A 38 -20.01 1.32 -10.87
N ASP A 39 -19.60 0.83 -9.69
CA ASP A 39 -19.93 1.48 -8.43
C ASP A 39 -19.32 2.89 -8.32
N MET A 40 -18.06 3.06 -8.73
CA MET A 40 -17.41 4.39 -8.81
C MET A 40 -18.16 5.37 -9.72
N SER A 41 -18.83 4.88 -10.77
CA SER A 41 -19.63 5.72 -11.69
C SER A 41 -20.76 6.47 -10.98
N ARG A 42 -21.28 5.92 -9.87
CA ARG A 42 -22.35 6.51 -9.05
C ARG A 42 -21.84 7.66 -8.18
N HIS A 43 -20.54 7.72 -7.95
CA HIS A 43 -19.86 8.66 -7.06
C HIS A 43 -18.76 9.47 -7.79
N MET A 44 -19.00 9.80 -9.06
CA MET A 44 -18.03 10.55 -9.87
C MET A 44 -17.69 11.94 -9.33
N ASP A 45 -18.49 12.51 -8.43
CA ASP A 45 -18.24 13.81 -7.78
C ASP A 45 -17.04 13.80 -6.81
N ILE A 46 -16.73 12.64 -6.23
CA ILE A 46 -15.63 12.45 -5.27
C ILE A 46 -14.39 11.79 -5.89
N HIS A 47 -14.46 11.32 -7.13
CA HIS A 47 -13.35 10.64 -7.80
C HIS A 47 -12.67 11.52 -8.85
N ASP A 48 -11.34 11.46 -8.89
CA ASP A 48 -10.52 11.99 -9.98
C ASP A 48 -10.07 10.84 -10.88
N THR A 49 -10.77 10.66 -12.01
CA THR A 49 -10.50 9.64 -13.04
C THR A 49 -9.79 10.23 -14.26
N SER A 50 -9.20 11.43 -14.14
CA SER A 50 -8.59 12.15 -15.27
C SER A 50 -7.34 11.49 -15.84
N ASP A 51 -6.77 10.51 -15.14
CA ASP A 51 -5.61 9.71 -15.58
C ASP A 51 -6.00 8.34 -16.14
N TYR A 52 -7.31 8.07 -16.30
CA TYR A 52 -7.78 6.82 -16.92
C TYR A 52 -7.45 6.81 -18.42
N PRO A 53 -7.43 5.62 -19.06
CA PRO A 53 -7.38 5.54 -20.52
C PRO A 53 -8.51 6.35 -21.16
N ARG A 54 -8.24 7.06 -22.27
CA ARG A 54 -9.21 7.96 -22.93
C ARG A 54 -10.44 7.22 -23.46
N ASP A 55 -10.31 5.93 -23.71
CA ASP A 55 -11.33 5.00 -24.15
C ASP A 55 -12.15 4.39 -22.99
N HIS A 56 -11.74 4.61 -21.74
CA HIS A 56 -12.45 4.10 -20.58
C HIS A 56 -13.73 4.90 -20.29
N PHE A 57 -14.85 4.23 -20.01
CA PHE A 57 -16.15 4.88 -19.82
C PHE A 57 -16.20 5.87 -18.64
N LEU A 58 -15.40 5.64 -17.59
CA LEU A 58 -15.21 6.56 -16.46
C LEU A 58 -14.25 7.73 -16.72
N PHE A 59 -13.58 7.79 -17.87
CA PHE A 59 -12.61 8.85 -18.13
C PHE A 59 -13.29 10.22 -18.06
N SER A 60 -12.81 11.10 -17.18
CA SER A 60 -13.32 12.46 -17.05
C SER A 60 -12.26 13.41 -16.51
N GLU A 61 -12.15 14.60 -17.12
CA GLU A 61 -11.26 15.66 -16.63
C GLU A 61 -11.95 16.62 -15.65
N SER A 62 -13.22 16.39 -15.29
CA SER A 62 -14.03 17.28 -14.44
C SER A 62 -13.45 17.53 -13.05
N ASN A 63 -12.80 16.52 -12.47
CA ASN A 63 -12.21 16.59 -11.11
C ASN A 63 -10.67 16.59 -11.10
N LYS A 64 -10.04 16.83 -12.26
CA LYS A 64 -8.58 16.78 -12.41
C LYS A 64 -7.88 17.67 -11.39
N LYS A 65 -7.11 17.06 -10.48
CA LYS A 65 -6.37 17.74 -9.40
C LYS A 65 -7.26 18.59 -8.46
N LYS A 66 -8.55 18.26 -8.36
CA LYS A 66 -9.47 18.94 -7.45
C LYS A 66 -9.20 18.48 -6.02
N ILE A 67 -9.08 19.45 -5.11
CA ILE A 67 -8.82 19.17 -3.69
C ILE A 67 -9.97 18.37 -3.10
N GLY A 68 -9.64 17.30 -2.37
CA GLY A 68 -10.61 16.45 -1.69
C GLY A 68 -11.17 15.30 -2.54
N CYS A 69 -10.86 15.25 -3.84
CA CYS A 69 -11.20 14.11 -4.69
C CYS A 69 -10.15 13.00 -4.54
N PHE A 70 -10.61 11.76 -4.63
CA PHE A 70 -9.78 10.56 -4.59
C PHE A 70 -9.41 10.12 -5.98
N LYS A 71 -8.11 10.05 -6.24
CA LYS A 71 -7.57 9.47 -7.45
C LYS A 71 -7.35 7.97 -7.26
N ASP A 72 -7.71 7.18 -8.27
CA ASP A 72 -7.23 5.80 -8.38
C ASP A 72 -5.77 5.80 -8.91
N GLU A 73 -4.86 5.32 -8.08
CA GLU A 73 -3.41 5.30 -8.38
C GLU A 73 -3.03 4.37 -9.53
N LEU A 74 -3.85 3.36 -9.84
CA LEU A 74 -3.53 2.35 -10.85
C LEU A 74 -4.16 2.63 -12.22
N HIS A 75 -4.95 3.69 -12.35
CA HIS A 75 -5.53 4.15 -13.61
C HIS A 75 -6.40 3.06 -14.27
N SER A 76 -7.47 2.64 -13.58
CA SER A 76 -8.41 1.60 -14.02
C SER A 76 -7.83 0.19 -14.14
N LYS A 77 -6.69 -0.08 -13.47
CA LYS A 77 -6.07 -1.40 -13.43
C LYS A 77 -6.21 -2.01 -12.04
N PRO A 78 -6.93 -3.14 -11.89
CA PRO A 78 -7.15 -3.73 -10.57
C PRO A 78 -5.86 -4.24 -9.94
N ILE A 79 -5.85 -4.27 -8.61
CA ILE A 79 -4.82 -4.94 -7.82
C ILE A 79 -5.10 -6.44 -7.85
N PHE A 80 -4.10 -7.25 -8.21
CA PHE A 80 -4.19 -8.71 -8.13
C PHE A 80 -3.82 -9.22 -6.74
N GLU A 81 -2.86 -8.55 -6.10
CA GLU A 81 -2.35 -8.97 -4.81
C GLU A 81 -1.75 -7.79 -4.05
N PHE A 82 -2.03 -7.76 -2.75
CA PHE A 82 -1.46 -6.82 -1.79
C PHE A 82 -0.79 -7.59 -0.66
N ILE A 83 0.41 -7.15 -0.28
CA ILE A 83 1.15 -7.71 0.85
C ILE A 83 1.65 -6.56 1.72
N GLY A 84 1.02 -6.37 2.86
CA GLY A 84 1.46 -5.44 3.90
C GLY A 84 2.23 -6.17 4.99
N LEU A 85 3.47 -5.75 5.26
CA LEU A 85 4.26 -6.30 6.36
C LEU A 85 4.28 -5.36 7.57
N ARG A 86 4.55 -4.07 7.31
CA ARG A 86 4.64 -3.02 8.33
C ARG A 86 4.23 -1.67 7.75
N PRO A 87 4.01 -0.63 8.59
CA PRO A 87 3.85 0.74 8.11
C PRO A 87 4.98 1.12 7.15
N LYS A 88 4.60 1.48 5.91
CA LYS A 88 5.52 1.86 4.83
C LYS A 88 6.46 0.72 4.37
N ILE A 89 6.10 -0.54 4.63
CA ILE A 89 6.72 -1.75 4.07
C ILE A 89 5.62 -2.64 3.49
N TYR A 90 5.39 -2.54 2.18
CA TYR A 90 4.32 -3.25 1.48
C TYR A 90 4.63 -3.40 -0.01
N SER A 91 3.92 -4.32 -0.66
CA SER A 91 4.00 -4.56 -2.08
C SER A 91 2.61 -4.70 -2.70
N ILE A 92 2.42 -4.09 -3.87
CA ILE A 92 1.20 -4.18 -4.68
C ILE A 92 1.57 -4.76 -6.03
N LYS A 93 0.85 -5.81 -6.45
CA LYS A 93 0.98 -6.42 -7.77
C LYS A 93 -0.25 -6.12 -8.60
N SER A 94 -0.06 -5.57 -9.79
CA SER A 94 -1.12 -5.29 -10.75
C SER A 94 -0.61 -5.52 -12.18
N GLU A 95 -1.46 -5.30 -13.18
CA GLU A 95 -1.09 -5.36 -14.60
C GLU A 95 0.05 -4.39 -14.95
N ARG A 96 0.21 -3.29 -14.19
CA ARG A 96 1.28 -2.31 -14.37
C ARG A 96 2.62 -2.75 -13.78
N GLY A 97 2.67 -3.90 -13.12
CA GLY A 97 3.84 -4.47 -12.47
C GLY A 97 3.77 -4.42 -10.95
N GLU A 98 4.94 -4.36 -10.32
CA GLU A 98 5.09 -4.41 -8.86
C GLU A 98 5.46 -3.04 -8.29
N LYS A 99 4.57 -2.45 -7.48
CA LYS A 99 4.91 -1.30 -6.63
C LYS A 99 5.44 -1.83 -5.30
N LYS A 100 6.73 -1.62 -5.05
CA LYS A 100 7.44 -2.08 -3.85
C LYS A 100 7.82 -0.90 -2.96
N THR A 101 7.42 -0.95 -1.71
CA THR A 101 7.78 0.06 -0.70
C THR A 101 8.47 -0.63 0.46
N ALA A 102 9.70 -0.24 0.77
CA ALA A 102 10.45 -0.71 1.93
C ALA A 102 11.19 0.47 2.58
N LYS A 103 10.52 1.17 3.49
CA LYS A 103 11.06 2.39 4.09
C LYS A 103 12.41 2.15 4.77
N GLY A 104 13.38 2.99 4.41
CA GLY A 104 14.72 2.98 5.00
C GLY A 104 15.72 2.11 4.26
N VAL A 105 15.28 1.34 3.27
CA VAL A 105 16.11 0.70 2.25
C VAL A 105 16.24 1.64 1.05
N ALA A 106 17.42 1.70 0.44
CA ALA A 106 17.66 2.49 -0.76
C ALA A 106 16.78 1.97 -1.92
N ARG A 107 16.15 2.90 -2.66
CA ARG A 107 15.28 2.55 -3.79
C ARG A 107 15.99 1.63 -4.79
N SER A 108 17.24 1.91 -5.13
CA SER A 108 18.03 1.09 -6.06
C SER A 108 18.22 -0.35 -5.61
N VAL A 109 18.28 -0.60 -4.30
CA VAL A 109 18.38 -1.95 -3.72
C VAL A 109 17.02 -2.64 -3.80
N VAL A 110 15.94 -1.95 -3.45
CA VAL A 110 14.58 -2.49 -3.56
C VAL A 110 14.25 -2.88 -5.00
N ASP A 111 14.57 -2.02 -5.97
CA ASP A 111 14.27 -2.27 -7.38
C ASP A 111 15.05 -3.46 -7.94
N ARG A 112 16.32 -3.62 -7.54
CA ARG A 112 17.20 -4.67 -8.06
C ARG A 112 17.00 -6.01 -7.37
N ASN A 113 16.96 -6.01 -6.04
CA ASN A 113 17.12 -7.21 -5.22
C ASN A 113 15.82 -7.73 -4.64
N VAL A 114 14.78 -6.89 -4.53
CA VAL A 114 13.52 -7.26 -3.89
C VAL A 114 12.42 -7.44 -4.94
N ARG A 115 11.64 -8.50 -4.81
CA ARG A 115 10.46 -8.83 -5.63
C ARG A 115 9.21 -8.90 -4.78
N HIS A 116 8.03 -8.83 -5.40
CA HIS A 116 6.77 -8.98 -4.69
C HIS A 116 6.70 -10.32 -3.93
N GLU A 117 7.23 -11.38 -4.53
CA GLU A 117 7.33 -12.71 -3.91
C GLU A 117 8.14 -12.71 -2.61
N ASP A 118 9.19 -11.88 -2.47
CA ASP A 118 9.96 -11.80 -1.24
C ASP A 118 9.12 -11.24 -0.07
N TYR A 119 8.16 -10.35 -0.34
CA TYR A 119 7.21 -9.90 0.68
C TYR A 119 6.29 -11.04 1.11
N ARG A 120 5.81 -11.85 0.15
CA ARG A 120 4.97 -13.02 0.43
C ARG A 120 5.70 -14.02 1.31
N ARG A 121 6.91 -14.42 0.88
CA ARG A 121 7.76 -15.36 1.61
C ARG A 121 8.08 -14.84 3.00
N CYS A 122 8.40 -13.55 3.14
CA CYS A 122 8.66 -12.92 4.44
C CYS A 122 7.47 -13.08 5.39
N ARG A 123 6.23 -12.85 4.91
CA ARG A 123 5.00 -13.03 5.69
C ARG A 123 4.77 -14.50 6.08
N GLU A 124 4.85 -15.41 5.10
CA GLU A 124 4.55 -16.83 5.31
C GLU A 124 5.57 -17.53 6.22
N GLU A 125 6.86 -17.19 6.08
CA GLU A 125 7.94 -17.74 6.89
C GLU A 125 8.13 -17.00 8.22
N LEU A 126 7.34 -15.95 8.47
CA LEU A 126 7.43 -15.08 9.66
C LEU A 126 8.88 -14.67 9.97
N ASN A 127 9.59 -14.17 8.96
CA ASN A 127 11.01 -13.87 9.07
C ASN A 127 11.36 -12.42 8.74
N SER A 128 12.66 -12.16 8.64
CA SER A 128 13.18 -10.88 8.18
C SER A 128 14.32 -11.08 7.21
N THR A 129 14.36 -10.25 6.18
CA THR A 129 15.44 -10.24 5.20
C THR A 129 16.38 -9.09 5.46
N ARG A 130 17.61 -9.18 4.97
CA ARG A 130 18.59 -8.11 5.07
C ARG A 130 19.24 -7.85 3.73
N GLU A 131 19.44 -6.57 3.46
CA GLU A 131 20.09 -6.10 2.24
C GLU A 131 21.29 -5.21 2.57
N ILE A 132 22.32 -5.35 1.75
CA ILE A 132 23.51 -4.50 1.82
C ILE A 132 23.24 -3.25 0.99
N GLN A 133 23.39 -2.10 1.63
CA GLN A 133 23.31 -0.81 0.94
C GLN A 133 24.50 0.08 1.30
N HIS A 134 24.86 0.94 0.35
CA HIS A 134 25.88 1.96 0.55
C HIS A 134 25.20 3.31 0.70
N ARG A 135 25.61 4.10 1.69
CA ARG A 135 25.14 5.48 1.84
C ARG A 135 26.30 6.40 2.18
N ILE A 136 26.16 7.67 1.83
CA ILE A 136 27.05 8.72 2.29
C ILE A 136 26.58 9.13 3.69
N GLN A 137 27.50 9.21 4.64
CA GLN A 137 27.24 9.64 6.01
C GLN A 137 28.26 10.71 6.40
N SER A 138 27.77 11.77 7.06
CA SER A 138 28.61 12.76 7.71
C SER A 138 28.81 12.38 9.18
N GLU A 139 30.05 12.37 9.63
CA GLU A 139 30.41 12.23 11.03
C GLU A 139 31.56 13.19 11.34
N ASN A 140 31.40 14.05 12.36
CA ASN A 140 32.35 15.12 12.67
C ASN A 140 32.70 15.98 11.45
N HIS A 141 31.69 16.32 10.64
CA HIS A 141 31.82 17.06 9.38
C HIS A 141 32.72 16.39 8.31
N LYS A 142 33.04 15.10 8.46
CA LYS A 142 33.76 14.31 7.46
C LYS A 142 32.79 13.38 6.76
N LEU A 143 32.71 13.49 5.44
CA LEU A 143 31.92 12.58 4.62
C LEU A 143 32.65 11.25 4.46
N LYS A 144 31.91 10.16 4.65
CA LYS A 144 32.37 8.81 4.37
C LYS A 144 31.28 8.00 3.69
N THR A 145 31.69 7.08 2.82
CA THR A 145 30.80 6.03 2.31
C THR A 145 30.78 4.89 3.31
N VAL A 146 29.59 4.55 3.80
CA VAL A 146 29.39 3.44 4.73
C VAL A 146 28.61 2.33 4.06
N LYS A 147 29.08 1.10 4.25
CA LYS A 147 28.34 -0.12 3.92
C LYS A 147 27.48 -0.49 5.13
N VAL A 148 26.18 -0.64 4.92
CA VAL A 148 25.23 -0.96 5.98
C VAL A 148 24.49 -2.24 5.59
N ASN A 149 24.52 -3.24 6.47
CA ASN A 149 23.67 -4.41 6.38
C ASN A 149 22.35 -4.10 7.11
N LYS A 150 21.27 -3.85 6.36
CA LYS A 150 20.02 -3.34 6.92
C LYS A 150 18.90 -4.35 6.75
N ILE A 151 18.00 -4.44 7.73
CA ILE A 151 16.75 -5.17 7.60
C ILE A 151 15.94 -4.55 6.46
N ALA A 152 15.62 -5.35 5.45
CA ALA A 152 14.89 -4.91 4.27
C ALA A 152 13.40 -5.16 4.42
N LEU A 153 13.03 -6.42 4.67
CA LEU A 153 11.67 -6.85 4.97
C LEU A 153 11.63 -7.48 6.36
N CYS A 154 10.49 -7.38 7.04
CA CYS A 154 10.27 -7.96 8.35
C CYS A 154 8.78 -8.19 8.54
N ALA A 155 8.38 -9.43 8.83
CA ALA A 155 6.98 -9.79 9.08
C ALA A 155 6.43 -9.18 10.37
N PHE A 156 7.29 -8.96 11.37
CA PHE A 156 6.87 -8.47 12.68
C PHE A 156 6.76 -6.93 12.72
N ASP A 157 5.61 -6.42 13.12
CA ASP A 157 5.39 -5.01 13.44
C ASP A 157 5.36 -4.79 14.95
N ASP A 158 6.26 -3.95 15.46
CA ASP A 158 6.36 -3.62 16.90
C ASP A 158 5.16 -2.87 17.49
N LYS A 159 4.20 -2.49 16.63
CA LYS A 159 2.97 -1.77 17.00
C LYS A 159 1.73 -2.64 16.94
N ARG A 160 1.83 -3.87 16.43
CA ARG A 160 0.67 -4.72 16.19
C ARG A 160 0.90 -6.14 16.65
N TYR A 161 -0.17 -6.73 17.15
CA TYR A 161 -0.29 -8.13 17.46
C TYR A 161 -0.78 -8.89 16.22
N LEU A 162 -0.02 -9.89 15.77
CA LEU A 162 -0.39 -10.78 14.65
C LEU A 162 -1.35 -11.86 15.16
N LEU A 163 -2.47 -12.06 14.46
CA LEU A 163 -3.44 -13.10 14.78
C LEU A 163 -2.99 -14.48 14.28
N ASP A 164 -3.66 -15.54 14.75
CA ASP A 164 -3.31 -16.94 14.44
C ASP A 164 -3.41 -17.29 12.95
N ASP A 165 -4.14 -16.49 12.17
CA ASP A 165 -4.22 -16.61 10.71
C ASP A 165 -2.97 -16.09 9.97
N ASN A 166 -2.00 -15.51 10.69
CA ASN A 166 -0.77 -14.92 10.16
C ASN A 166 -0.99 -13.84 9.09
N ALA A 167 -2.17 -13.23 9.05
CA ALA A 167 -2.53 -12.20 8.07
C ALA A 167 -3.10 -10.95 8.76
N HIS A 168 -4.07 -11.13 9.64
CA HIS A 168 -4.74 -10.03 10.31
C HIS A 168 -3.94 -9.58 11.52
N THR A 169 -4.00 -8.29 11.80
CA THR A 169 -3.26 -7.67 12.89
C THR A 169 -4.15 -6.75 13.70
N LEU A 170 -3.95 -6.74 15.02
CA LEU A 170 -4.63 -5.84 15.94
C LEU A 170 -3.62 -4.89 16.59
N ALA A 171 -4.04 -3.66 16.89
CA ALA A 171 -3.20 -2.75 17.68
C ALA A 171 -3.04 -3.29 19.11
N HIS A 172 -1.85 -3.14 19.70
CA HIS A 172 -1.66 -3.51 21.12
C HIS A 172 -2.67 -2.76 22.01
N GLY A 173 -3.29 -3.49 22.95
CA GLY A 173 -4.35 -2.96 23.83
C GLY A 173 -5.77 -3.09 23.26
N HIS A 174 -5.94 -3.70 22.08
CA HIS A 174 -7.26 -4.04 21.56
C HIS A 174 -7.95 -5.09 22.44
N TYR A 175 -9.26 -4.96 22.68
CA TYR A 175 -10.05 -5.83 23.58
C TYR A 175 -10.11 -7.33 23.23
N LYS A 176 -9.61 -7.69 22.04
CA LYS A 176 -9.58 -9.08 21.52
C LYS A 176 -8.21 -9.73 21.72
N ILE A 177 -7.24 -9.00 22.26
CA ILE A 177 -5.88 -9.48 22.60
C ILE A 177 -5.86 -9.84 24.07
#